data_AF-A0A3B6EPR2-F1
#
_entry.id   AF-A0A3B6EPR2-F1
#
_cell.length_a   1.000
_cell.length_b   1.000
_cell.length_c   1.000
_cell.angle_alpha   90.00
_cell.angle_beta   90.00
_cell.angle_gamma   90.00
#
_symmetry.space_group_name_H-M   'P 1'
#
loop_
_entity.id
_entity.type
_entity.pdbx_description
1 polymer ?
#
loop_
_entity_poly.entity_id
_entity_poly.type
_entity_poly.pdbx_seq_one_letter_code
_entity_poly.pdbx_strand_id
1 'polypeptide(L)'
;MRSSINRPPTPNDDDEEEEEVGKEASLGDIINLKLVESGEKERLMELLRERLVECGWRDDMKALCRAYARKKGRNNVTLDDLIHVITPKGRASVPDAVKAELLQRIRSFLMSSSLW
;
A
#
# COMPACT_ATOMS: atom_id res chain seq x y z
N MET A 1 -56.66 49.91 1.59
CA MET A 1 -55.65 49.06 2.27
C MET A 1 -54.76 48.45 1.20
N ARG A 2 -53.48 48.83 1.14
CA ARG A 2 -52.55 48.40 0.09
C ARG A 2 -51.91 47.06 0.51
N SER A 3 -52.06 46.02 -0.30
CA SER A 3 -51.37 44.74 -0.11
C SER A 3 -49.86 44.93 -0.22
N SER A 4 -49.12 44.49 0.78
CA SER A 4 -47.65 44.45 0.76
C SER A 4 -47.21 43.16 0.08
N ILE A 5 -46.46 43.28 -1.02
CA ILE A 5 -45.80 42.15 -1.69
C ILE A 5 -44.48 41.88 -0.96
N ASN A 6 -44.34 40.71 -0.35
CA ASN A 6 -43.06 40.22 0.16
C ASN A 6 -42.15 39.91 -1.02
N ARG A 7 -41.02 40.62 -1.12
CA ARG A 7 -39.95 40.32 -2.09
C ARG A 7 -38.99 39.31 -1.44
N PRO A 8 -38.66 38.18 -2.08
CA PRO A 8 -37.68 37.24 -1.54
C PRO A 8 -36.28 37.89 -1.50
N PRO A 9 -35.42 37.51 -0.54
CA PRO A 9 -34.05 37.98 -0.49
C PRO A 9 -33.31 37.43 -1.73
N THR A 10 -32.60 38.32 -2.42
CA THR A 10 -31.63 37.93 -3.45
C THR A 10 -30.49 37.16 -2.79
N PRO A 11 -30.11 35.97 -3.29
CA PRO A 11 -28.84 35.35 -2.94
C PRO A 11 -27.72 36.32 -3.35
N ASN A 12 -26.80 36.62 -2.43
CA ASN A 12 -25.56 37.30 -2.77
C ASN A 12 -24.63 36.23 -3.34
N ASP A 13 -24.30 36.34 -4.63
CA ASP A 13 -23.38 35.47 -5.38
C ASP A 13 -21.90 35.84 -5.14
N ASP A 14 -21.53 36.19 -3.90
CA ASP A 14 -20.14 36.52 -3.56
C ASP A 14 -19.74 35.75 -2.28
N ASP A 15 -18.79 34.83 -2.47
CA ASP A 15 -17.97 34.14 -1.45
C ASP A 15 -18.52 32.84 -0.84
N GLU A 16 -19.04 31.93 -1.66
CA GLU A 16 -18.68 30.50 -1.47
C GLU A 16 -17.26 30.34 -2.04
N GLU A 17 -16.26 30.79 -1.29
CA GLU A 17 -14.88 30.34 -1.48
C GLU A 17 -14.90 28.82 -1.21
N GLU A 18 -15.08 28.05 -2.29
CA GLU A 18 -14.73 26.64 -2.33
C GLU A 18 -13.27 26.55 -1.88
N GLU A 19 -13.05 26.25 -0.60
CA GLU A 19 -11.77 25.82 -0.08
C GLU A 19 -11.39 24.50 -0.78
N GLU A 20 -10.90 24.59 -2.02
CA GLU A 20 -10.01 23.61 -2.63
C GLU A 20 -8.72 23.62 -1.81
N VAL A 21 -8.79 23.03 -0.61
CA VAL A 21 -7.62 22.60 0.15
C VAL A 21 -7.01 21.48 -0.67
N GLY A 22 -6.18 21.88 -1.65
CA GLY A 22 -5.31 20.99 -2.39
C GLY A 22 -4.57 20.14 -1.38
N LYS A 23 -4.90 18.85 -1.36
CA LYS A 23 -4.32 17.90 -0.41
C LYS A 23 -2.82 17.83 -0.71
N GLU A 24 -2.01 18.55 0.06
CA GLU A 24 -0.56 18.51 -0.08
C GLU A 24 -0.11 17.05 -0.05
N ALA A 25 0.63 16.62 -1.08
CA ALA A 25 1.09 15.25 -1.17
C ALA A 25 1.93 14.94 0.07
N SER A 26 1.61 13.85 0.77
CA SER A 26 2.37 13.44 1.94
C SER A 26 3.81 13.16 1.53
N LEU A 27 4.76 13.35 2.46
CA LEU A 27 6.14 12.93 2.26
C LEU A 27 6.23 11.46 1.81
N GLY A 28 5.34 10.60 2.32
CA GLY A 28 5.25 9.19 1.91
C GLY A 28 4.86 9.03 0.43
N ASP A 29 3.93 9.86 -0.06
CA ASP A 29 3.48 9.84 -1.46
C ASP A 29 4.59 10.31 -2.40
N ILE A 30 5.32 11.38 -2.01
CA ILE A 30 6.47 11.90 -2.76
C ILE A 30 7.58 10.85 -2.85
N ILE A 31 7.89 10.16 -1.75
CA ILE A 31 8.88 9.07 -1.75
C ILE A 31 8.44 7.92 -2.65
N ASN A 32 7.19 7.47 -2.52
CA ASN A 32 6.67 6.38 -3.35
C ASN A 32 6.66 6.73 -4.84
N LEU A 33 6.30 7.97 -5.20
CA LEU A 33 6.35 8.46 -6.57
C LEU A 33 7.78 8.36 -7.14
N LYS A 34 8.78 8.88 -6.41
CA LYS A 34 10.19 8.81 -6.83
C LYS A 34 10.70 7.37 -6.97
N LEU A 35 10.32 6.48 -6.05
CA LEU A 35 10.70 5.07 -6.14
C LEU A 35 10.11 4.40 -7.39
N VAL A 36 8.88 4.75 -7.77
CA VAL A 36 8.23 4.24 -8.99
C VAL A 36 8.90 4.82 -10.24
N GLU A 37 9.03 6.14 -10.34
CA GLU A 37 9.55 6.81 -11.55
C GLU A 37 11.00 6.45 -11.86
N SER A 38 11.82 6.22 -10.82
CA SER A 38 13.21 5.78 -10.97
C SER A 38 13.38 4.28 -11.25
N GLY A 39 12.28 3.52 -11.23
CA GLY A 39 12.29 2.06 -11.30
C GLY A 39 12.92 1.37 -10.07
N GLU A 40 13.20 2.11 -9.00
CA GLU A 40 13.79 1.55 -7.78
C GLU A 40 12.80 0.63 -7.06
N LYS A 41 11.51 0.93 -7.14
CA LYS A 41 10.46 0.06 -6.58
C LYS A 41 10.51 -1.34 -7.18
N GLU A 42 10.68 -1.45 -8.50
CA GLU A 42 10.76 -2.72 -9.20
C GLU A 42 12.03 -3.48 -8.79
N ARG A 43 13.17 -2.79 -8.66
CA ARG A 43 14.43 -3.38 -8.16
C ARG A 43 14.30 -3.88 -6.72
N LEU A 44 13.63 -3.13 -5.85
CA LEU A 44 13.34 -3.53 -4.47
C LEU A 44 12.39 -4.73 -4.40
N MET A 45 11.36 -4.75 -5.26
CA MET A 45 10.45 -5.89 -5.36
C MET A 45 11.16 -7.16 -5.82
N GLU A 46 12.11 -7.06 -6.75
CA GLU A 46 12.88 -8.20 -7.20
C GLU A 46 13.83 -8.71 -6.10
N LEU A 47 14.57 -7.80 -5.45
CA LEU A 47 15.40 -8.15 -4.29
C LEU A 47 14.59 -8.85 -3.19
N LEU A 48 13.40 -8.33 -2.87
CA LEU A 48 12.52 -8.98 -1.89
C LEU A 48 12.15 -10.40 -2.34
N ARG A 49 11.77 -10.60 -3.61
CA ARG A 49 11.45 -11.93 -4.13
C ARG A 49 12.64 -12.86 -4.00
N GLU A 50 13.83 -12.45 -4.42
CA GLU A 50 15.07 -13.23 -4.31
C GLU A 50 15.32 -13.66 -2.86
N ARG A 51 15.30 -12.72 -1.91
CA ARG A 51 15.54 -13.02 -0.49
C ARG A 51 14.49 -13.95 0.12
N LEU A 52 13.21 -13.79 -0.23
CA LEU A 52 12.14 -14.69 0.23
C LEU A 52 12.26 -16.10 -0.37
N VAL A 53 12.93 -16.25 -1.51
CA VAL A 53 13.24 -17.57 -2.08
C VAL A 53 14.45 -18.18 -1.38
N GLU A 54 15.53 -17.42 -1.27
CA GLU A 54 16.79 -17.88 -0.68
C GLU A 54 16.65 -18.29 0.78
N CYS A 55 15.85 -17.56 1.57
CA CYS A 55 15.62 -17.90 2.97
C CYS A 55 14.57 -19.00 3.18
N GLY A 56 14.03 -19.58 2.11
CA GLY A 56 13.05 -20.67 2.17
C GLY A 56 11.60 -20.24 2.40
N TRP A 57 11.34 -18.95 2.66
CA TRP A 57 9.99 -18.43 2.96
C TRP A 57 8.95 -18.84 1.91
N ARG A 58 9.30 -18.78 0.61
CA ARG A 58 8.37 -19.15 -0.46
C ARG A 58 7.93 -20.61 -0.37
N ASP A 59 8.85 -21.51 -0.02
CA ASP A 59 8.56 -22.94 0.04
C ASP A 59 7.81 -23.31 1.33
N ASP A 60 8.08 -22.60 2.43
CA ASP A 60 7.28 -22.67 3.65
C ASP A 60 5.82 -22.26 3.40
N MET A 61 5.59 -21.14 2.68
CA MET A 61 4.23 -20.71 2.33
C MET A 61 3.50 -21.76 1.50
N LYS A 62 4.17 -22.34 0.49
CA LYS A 62 3.59 -23.46 -0.29
C LYS A 62 3.31 -24.68 0.59
N ALA A 63 4.18 -25.00 1.55
CA ALA A 63 3.98 -26.12 2.46
C ALA A 63 2.77 -25.92 3.36
N LEU A 64 2.57 -24.70 3.87
CA LEU A 64 1.40 -24.31 4.65
C LEU A 64 0.11 -24.41 3.82
N CYS A 65 0.10 -23.93 2.57
CA CYS A 65 -1.04 -24.10 1.66
C CYS A 65 -1.39 -25.58 1.48
N ARG A 66 -0.39 -26.42 1.19
CA ARG A 66 -0.58 -27.88 1.02
C ARG A 66 -1.09 -28.55 2.29
N ALA A 67 -0.61 -28.14 3.46
CA ALA A 67 -1.05 -28.68 4.75
C ALA A 67 -2.51 -28.30 5.03
N TYR A 68 -2.88 -27.04 4.78
CA TYR A 68 -4.25 -26.58 4.93
C TYR A 68 -5.21 -27.34 4.00
N ALA A 69 -4.86 -27.45 2.72
CA ALA A 69 -5.68 -28.17 1.75
C ALA A 69 -5.83 -29.67 2.07
N ARG A 70 -4.77 -30.31 2.60
CA ARG A 70 -4.84 -31.70 3.08
C ARG A 70 -5.76 -31.85 4.29
N LYS A 71 -5.75 -30.88 5.22
CA LYS A 71 -6.57 -30.92 6.44
C LYS A 71 -8.06 -30.68 6.15
N LYS A 72 -8.39 -29.72 5.28
CA LYS A 72 -9.79 -29.36 4.94
C LYS A 72 -10.40 -30.27 3.85
N GLY A 73 -9.55 -30.96 3.09
CA GLY A 73 -9.92 -31.71 1.89
C GLY A 73 -9.79 -30.85 0.65
N ARG A 74 -9.13 -31.36 -0.40
CA ARG A 74 -8.77 -30.59 -1.60
C ARG A 74 -9.99 -29.95 -2.30
N ASN A 75 -11.13 -30.63 -2.29
CA ASN A 75 -12.36 -30.16 -2.94
C ASN A 75 -13.13 -29.13 -2.10
N ASN A 76 -12.67 -28.83 -0.89
CA ASN A 76 -13.37 -27.97 0.08
C ASN A 76 -12.56 -26.71 0.42
N VAL A 77 -11.59 -26.35 -0.43
CA VAL A 77 -10.67 -25.23 -0.22
C VAL A 77 -10.79 -24.26 -1.39
N THR A 78 -11.10 -23.01 -1.08
CA THR A 78 -11.10 -21.92 -2.05
C THR A 78 -9.78 -21.15 -2.02
N LEU A 79 -9.54 -20.33 -3.04
CA LEU A 79 -8.40 -19.41 -3.03
C LEU A 79 -8.49 -18.41 -1.87
N ASP A 80 -9.69 -17.90 -1.60
CA ASP A 80 -9.92 -16.93 -0.52
C ASP A 80 -9.61 -17.53 0.86
N ASP A 81 -10.00 -18.78 1.10
CA ASP A 81 -9.62 -19.53 2.31
C ASP A 81 -8.09 -19.57 2.49
N LEU A 82 -7.35 -19.84 1.41
CA LEU A 82 -5.89 -19.89 1.45
C LEU A 82 -5.31 -18.49 1.72
N ILE A 83 -5.80 -17.46 1.05
CA ILE A 83 -5.34 -16.08 1.28
C ILE A 83 -5.56 -15.70 2.74
N HIS A 84 -6.75 -15.94 3.28
CA HIS A 84 -7.11 -15.60 4.65
C HIS A 84 -6.19 -16.28 5.68
N VAL A 85 -5.86 -17.56 5.46
CA VAL A 85 -5.05 -18.34 6.41
C VAL A 85 -3.55 -18.09 6.26
N ILE A 86 -3.07 -17.87 5.03
CA ILE A 86 -1.64 -17.84 4.73
C ILE A 86 -1.08 -16.42 4.84
N THR A 87 -1.83 -15.39 4.44
CA THR A 87 -1.38 -13.99 4.49
C THR A 87 -0.85 -13.54 5.85
N PRO A 88 -1.56 -13.74 6.98
CA PRO A 88 -1.04 -13.31 8.29
C PRO A 88 0.24 -14.06 8.67
N LYS A 89 0.33 -15.35 8.36
CA LYS A 89 1.54 -16.15 8.62
C LYS A 89 2.71 -15.68 7.77
N GLY A 90 2.48 -15.47 6.48
CA GLY A 90 3.49 -15.00 5.54
C GLY A 90 4.04 -13.64 5.95
N ARG A 91 3.20 -12.69 6.36
CA ARG A 91 3.64 -11.38 6.85
C ARG A 91 4.47 -11.49 8.14
N ALA A 92 4.04 -12.32 9.08
CA ALA A 92 4.74 -12.51 10.35
C ALA A 92 6.08 -13.25 10.19
N SER A 93 6.20 -14.15 9.22
CA SER A 93 7.39 -14.98 9.01
C SER A 93 8.47 -14.33 8.13
N VAL A 94 8.27 -13.11 7.64
CA VAL A 94 9.32 -12.39 6.91
C VAL A 94 10.46 -12.06 7.88
N PRO A 95 11.71 -12.54 7.65
CA PRO A 95 12.82 -12.29 8.54
C PRO A 95 13.17 -10.80 8.63
N ASP A 96 13.53 -10.33 9.83
CA ASP A 96 13.89 -8.93 10.04
C ASP A 96 15.14 -8.51 9.28
N ALA A 97 16.06 -9.45 9.01
CA ALA A 97 17.22 -9.21 8.15
C ALA A 97 16.81 -8.77 6.73
N VAL A 98 15.77 -9.37 6.14
CA VAL A 98 15.27 -9.00 4.81
C VAL A 98 14.63 -7.61 4.83
N LYS A 99 13.86 -7.30 5.88
CA LYS A 99 13.27 -5.96 6.07
C LYS A 99 14.35 -4.90 6.24
N ALA A 100 15.39 -5.22 7.03
CA ALA A 100 16.52 -4.32 7.27
C ALA A 100 17.31 -4.04 5.97
N GLU A 101 17.56 -5.06 5.14
CA GLU A 101 18.22 -4.91 3.85
C GLU A 101 17.43 -4.00 2.90
N LEU A 102 16.11 -4.20 2.79
CA LEU A 102 15.23 -3.34 1.99
C LEU A 102 15.22 -1.90 2.51
N LEU A 103 15.08 -1.71 3.82
CA LEU A 103 15.10 -0.38 4.43
C LEU A 103 16.43 0.33 4.17
N GLN A 104 17.55 -0.39 4.23
CA GLN A 104 18.86 0.15 3.93
C GLN A 104 18.99 0.55 2.45
N ARG A 105 18.47 -0.25 1.51
CA ARG A 105 18.41 0.11 0.09
C ARG A 105 17.58 1.36 -0.15
N ILE A 106 16.40 1.47 0.46
CA ILE A 106 15.54 2.67 0.36
C ILE A 106 16.29 3.91 0.89
N ARG A 107 16.92 3.82 2.06
CA ARG A 107 17.72 4.92 2.63
C ARG A 107 18.87 5.33 1.69
N SER A 108 19.59 4.35 1.17
CA SER A 108 20.72 4.59 0.26
C SER A 108 20.27 5.26 -1.04
N PHE A 109 19.13 4.83 -1.60
CA PHE A 109 18.53 5.47 -2.76
C PHE A 109 18.21 6.94 -2.47
N LEU A 110 17.48 7.22 -1.38
CA LEU A 110 17.08 8.57 -1.00
C LEU A 110 18.29 9.50 -0.72
N MET A 111 19.38 8.96 -0.16
CA MET A 111 20.62 9.72 0.06
C MET A 111 21.37 9.99 -1.26
N SER A 112 21.38 9.04 -2.20
CA SER A 112 22.09 9.22 -3.49
C SER A 112 21.31 10.09 -4.47
N SER A 113 19.99 10.05 -4.41
CA SER A 113 19.09 10.83 -5.24
C SER A 113 18.94 12.25 -4.70
N SER A 114 20.06 12.97 -4.51
CA SER A 114 20.15 14.42 -4.22
C SER A 114 18.91 14.97 -3.54
N LEU A 115 18.60 14.46 -2.35
CA LEU A 115 17.45 14.88 -1.56
C LEU A 115 17.92 15.58 -0.30
N TRP A 116 18.98 16.39 -0.46
CA TRP A 116 19.39 17.57 0.31
C TRP A 116 20.20 18.47 -0.63
#